data_AF-A0A932DBJ1-F1
#
_entry.id   AF-A0A932DBJ1-F1
#
_cell.length_a   1.000
_cell.length_b   1.000
_cell.length_c   1.000
_cell.angle_alpha   90.00
_cell.angle_beta   90.00
_cell.angle_gamma   90.00
#
_symmetry.space_group_name_H-M   'P 1'
#
loop_
_entity.id
_entity.type
_entity.pdbx_description
1 polymer ?
#
loop_
_entity_poly.entity_id
_entity_poly.type
_entity_poly.pdbx_seq_one_letter_code
_entity_poly.pdbx_strand_id
1 'polypeptide(L)'
;MTASHSCPECGAPLGGDAPAGLCPRCLLAKALAAGSPGSAVGSPPGGVPTAAELAKQFSDLEVRDLIARGGMGAVYRAWQKSLHREVALKILPSDLLQDEDFLDRFQREARLMARLDHPNVARVFDAGITDAGSPYLVMEIIDGAAITDYCNDRQLGLRARLNLFLQVCDAVQHAHQKGIIHRDLKPSNILVAERDDRPAARVIDFGLARPATDPGADDAIWRSQAHAVGTPAYMSPEQAAGADVDTRSDVYSLGVLLYELLTGRTPFDDEQLRGASRTVVQRIIRETPISRPSARIGRPTPKAAADAGESIASAGAKPEIRNPESEISVRDLRGDLDAIILKAMAKNTADRYSTVAEFAEDVDRYLRCETVTAVAATAAYRTGRFLRRHRVAVALTTTVALALIAGLVLSLWQTARAQRAEQVARRRSYYSQLSVVMRDLKEGRGGRFQELLTQPEFVAASKDFPGWEWPLLHALADRSLAAWPAHVGGVTAVAATRD
;
A
#
# COMPACT_ATOMS: atom_id res chain seq x y z
N MET A 1 -15.36 3.29 69.36
CA MET A 1 -14.52 4.50 69.44
C MET A 1 -13.38 4.32 68.45
N THR A 2 -13.51 4.86 67.25
CA THR A 2 -12.48 4.80 66.20
C THR A 2 -11.42 5.85 66.53
N ALA A 3 -10.18 5.42 66.79
CA ALA A 3 -9.07 6.33 67.03
C ALA A 3 -8.80 7.15 65.76
N SER A 4 -8.93 8.47 65.87
CA SER A 4 -8.58 9.41 64.81
C SER A 4 -7.06 9.47 64.68
N HIS A 5 -6.51 8.66 63.77
CA HIS A 5 -5.09 8.76 63.41
C HIS A 5 -4.86 10.08 62.66
N SER A 6 -4.06 10.97 63.25
CA SER A 6 -3.65 12.24 62.64
C SER A 6 -2.20 12.17 62.21
N CYS A 7 -1.87 12.87 61.14
CA CYS A 7 -0.53 12.95 60.58
C CYS A 7 0.43 13.55 61.61
N PRO A 8 1.52 12.87 61.99
CA PRO A 8 2.45 13.35 63.02
C PRO A 8 3.19 14.64 62.62
N GLU A 9 3.25 14.96 61.31
CA GLU A 9 3.95 16.14 60.80
C GLU A 9 3.06 17.40 60.74
N CYS A 10 1.75 17.26 60.58
CA CYS A 10 0.87 18.42 60.35
C CYS A 10 -0.50 18.35 61.02
N GLY A 11 -0.81 17.26 61.74
CA GLY A 11 -2.09 17.06 62.44
C GLY A 11 -3.28 16.74 61.54
N ALA A 12 -3.12 16.63 60.22
CA ALA A 12 -4.24 16.32 59.31
C ALA A 12 -4.79 14.89 59.55
N PRO A 13 -6.11 14.67 59.50
CA PRO A 13 -6.70 13.35 59.69
C PRO A 13 -6.27 12.39 58.58
N LEU A 14 -5.86 11.18 58.96
CA LEU A 14 -5.45 10.10 58.05
C LEU A 14 -6.60 9.12 57.85
N GLY A 15 -6.83 8.68 56.61
CA GLY A 15 -7.59 7.46 56.33
C GLY A 15 -6.78 6.24 56.77
N GLY A 16 -7.44 5.13 57.12
CA GLY A 16 -6.82 3.95 57.73
C GLY A 16 -5.64 3.32 56.97
N ASP A 17 -5.46 3.63 55.68
CA ASP A 17 -4.45 3.04 54.79
C ASP A 17 -3.42 4.06 54.27
N ALA A 18 -2.97 5.02 55.10
CA ALA A 18 -1.95 5.98 54.69
C ALA A 18 -0.53 5.34 54.68
N PRO A 19 0.14 5.21 53.52
CA PRO A 19 1.48 4.63 53.44
C PRO A 19 2.47 5.45 54.28
N ALA A 20 3.27 4.77 55.10
CA ALA A 20 4.22 5.35 56.05
C ALA A 20 3.63 6.27 57.15
N GLY A 21 2.31 6.25 57.37
CA GLY A 21 1.67 7.02 58.46
C GLY A 21 1.69 8.53 58.27
N LEU A 22 1.91 9.03 57.05
CA LEU A 22 1.93 10.45 56.70
C LEU A 22 0.78 10.81 55.75
N CYS A 23 0.31 12.06 55.83
CA CYS A 23 -0.69 12.54 54.86
C CYS A 23 -0.02 12.80 53.49
N PRO A 24 -0.77 12.76 52.38
CA PRO A 24 -0.22 12.93 51.04
C PRO A 24 0.62 14.19 50.87
N ARG A 25 0.21 15.29 51.52
CA ARG A 25 0.95 16.56 51.49
C ARG A 25 2.32 16.47 52.15
N CYS A 26 2.41 15.88 53.34
CA CYS A 26 3.67 15.76 54.08
C CYS A 26 4.59 14.68 53.49
N LEU A 27 4.01 13.62 52.92
CA LEU A 27 4.76 12.61 52.17
C LEU A 27 5.42 13.24 50.93
N LEU A 28 4.67 14.04 50.16
CA LEU A 28 5.18 14.76 49.00
C LEU A 28 6.24 15.81 49.40
N ALA A 29 6.02 16.53 50.51
CA ALA A 29 7.00 17.48 51.02
C ALA A 29 8.32 16.80 51.43
N LYS A 30 8.26 15.61 52.06
CA LYS A 30 9.46 14.83 52.37
C LYS A 30 10.14 14.27 51.12
N ALA A 31 9.39 13.79 50.13
CA ALA A 31 9.95 13.33 48.87
C ALA A 31 10.66 14.48 48.12
N LEU A 32 10.12 15.70 48.19
CA LEU A 32 10.73 16.91 47.62
C LEU A 32 11.92 17.40 48.45
N ALA A 33 11.88 17.28 49.79
CA ALA A 33 12.99 17.65 50.67
C ALA A 33 14.16 16.65 50.63
N ALA A 34 13.89 15.38 50.35
CA ALA A 34 14.93 14.37 50.07
C ALA A 34 15.67 14.63 48.74
N GLY A 35 15.15 15.54 47.91
CA GLY A 35 15.78 15.99 46.68
C GLY A 35 16.30 17.42 46.74
N SER A 36 17.37 17.69 47.52
CA SER A 36 18.42 18.74 47.28
C SER A 36 19.36 18.92 48.49
N PRO A 37 20.56 19.51 48.35
CA PRO A 37 21.70 19.14 47.50
C PRO A 37 22.97 18.92 48.36
N GLY A 38 23.58 17.73 48.32
CA GLY A 38 24.90 17.47 48.90
C GLY A 38 26.00 17.86 47.91
N SER A 39 27.00 18.60 48.38
CA SER A 39 28.08 19.21 47.60
C SER A 39 28.83 18.26 46.66
N ALA A 40 28.68 18.47 45.35
CA ALA A 40 29.69 18.18 44.34
C ALA A 40 29.46 19.10 43.14
N VAL A 41 30.49 19.83 42.76
CA VAL A 41 30.50 20.69 41.58
C VAL A 41 30.38 19.81 40.33
N GLY A 42 29.32 20.01 39.55
CA GLY A 42 29.22 19.57 38.16
C GLY A 42 28.66 18.16 37.93
N SER A 43 27.34 18.01 37.98
CA SER A 43 26.59 17.05 37.14
C SER A 43 25.10 17.42 37.13
N PRO A 44 24.43 17.55 35.97
CA PRO A 44 22.98 17.73 35.92
C PRO A 44 22.26 16.45 36.39
N PRO A 45 20.97 16.51 36.79
CA PRO A 45 20.23 15.32 37.20
C PRO A 45 20.11 14.33 36.02
N GLY A 46 20.54 13.09 36.25
CA GLY A 46 20.35 11.95 35.34
C GLY A 46 21.57 11.47 34.56
N GLY A 47 22.73 11.28 35.22
CA GLY A 47 23.79 10.32 34.85
C GLY A 47 24.46 10.45 33.48
N VAL A 48 24.15 11.49 32.70
CA VAL A 48 24.69 11.70 31.35
C VAL A 48 25.87 12.67 31.43
N PRO A 49 27.08 12.30 30.96
CA PRO A 49 28.26 13.17 31.06
C PRO A 49 28.13 14.41 30.17
N THR A 50 28.63 15.55 30.62
CA THR A 50 28.66 16.78 29.82
C THR A 50 29.66 16.68 28.66
N ALA A 51 29.49 17.49 27.60
CA ALA A 51 30.45 17.52 26.49
C ALA A 51 31.90 17.81 26.97
N ALA A 52 32.04 18.66 27.99
CA ALA A 52 33.34 18.98 28.60
C ALA A 52 33.95 17.80 29.38
N GLU A 53 33.13 16.95 30.00
CA GLU A 53 33.59 15.72 30.64
C GLU A 53 34.02 14.68 29.59
N LEU A 54 33.23 14.51 28.53
CA LEU A 54 33.55 13.59 27.44
C LEU A 54 34.80 14.02 26.67
N ALA A 55 34.99 15.32 26.44
CA ALA A 55 36.18 15.84 25.76
C ALA A 55 37.51 15.49 26.47
N LYS A 56 37.47 15.22 27.79
CA LYS A 56 38.65 14.74 28.54
C LYS A 56 38.94 13.25 28.33
N GLN A 57 37.91 12.47 28.00
CA GLN A 57 37.98 11.01 27.83
C GLN A 57 38.31 10.62 26.39
N PHE A 58 37.94 11.45 25.40
CA PHE A 58 38.19 11.18 23.99
C PHE A 58 39.23 12.14 23.42
N SER A 59 40.50 11.73 23.37
CA SER A 59 41.59 12.58 22.86
C SER A 59 41.46 12.91 21.36
N ASP A 60 40.99 11.95 20.56
CA ASP A 60 40.78 12.09 19.11
C ASP A 60 39.44 12.76 18.73
N LEU A 61 38.52 12.97 19.69
CA LEU A 61 37.23 13.61 19.44
C LEU A 61 37.15 14.98 20.10
N GLU A 62 36.71 15.97 19.34
CA GLU A 62 36.25 17.25 19.86
C GLU A 62 34.73 17.19 19.99
N VAL A 63 34.23 16.92 21.20
CA VAL A 63 32.79 16.82 21.48
C VAL A 63 32.17 18.22 21.53
N ARG A 64 31.13 18.44 20.74
CA ARG A 64 30.44 19.73 20.57
C ARG A 64 29.06 19.69 21.21
N ASP A 65 28.01 19.75 20.39
CA ASP A 65 26.64 19.93 20.82
C ASP A 65 25.96 18.60 21.17
N LEU A 66 25.09 18.62 22.18
CA LEU A 66 24.15 17.53 22.44
C LEU A 66 23.06 17.54 21.36
N ILE A 67 22.99 16.49 20.55
CA ILE A 67 21.97 16.33 19.50
C ILE A 67 20.66 15.82 20.11
N ALA A 68 20.75 14.78 20.93
CA ALA A 68 19.57 14.13 21.50
C ALA A 68 19.89 13.51 22.86
N ARG A 69 18.89 13.49 23.75
CA ARG A 69 18.93 12.77 25.03
C ARG A 69 17.63 12.00 25.20
N GLY A 70 17.75 10.73 25.56
CA GLY A 70 16.63 9.86 25.90
C GLY A 70 17.08 8.77 26.86
N GLY A 71 16.21 7.81 27.18
CA GLY A 71 16.64 6.77 28.10
C GLY A 71 17.54 5.69 27.48
N MET A 72 17.81 5.74 26.17
CA MET A 72 18.90 4.97 25.54
C MET A 72 20.26 5.68 25.59
N GLY A 73 20.36 6.80 26.33
CA GLY A 73 21.57 7.57 26.49
C GLY A 73 21.53 8.94 25.79
N ALA A 74 22.71 9.47 25.51
CA ALA A 74 22.87 10.79 24.92
C ALA A 74 23.75 10.74 23.67
N VAL A 75 23.34 11.49 22.64
CA VAL A 75 24.03 11.58 21.36
C VAL A 75 24.60 12.97 21.20
N TYR A 76 25.90 13.05 20.96
CA TYR A 76 26.65 14.29 20.77
C TYR A 76 27.17 14.38 19.35
N ARG A 77 27.18 15.59 18.79
CA ARG A 77 27.96 15.92 17.60
C ARG A 77 29.41 16.04 18.02
N ALA A 78 30.32 15.43 17.28
CA ALA A 78 31.75 15.52 17.55
C ALA A 78 32.57 15.61 16.26
N TRP A 79 33.72 16.26 16.34
CA TRP A 79 34.69 16.31 15.25
C TRP A 79 35.86 15.36 15.55
N GLN A 80 36.06 14.37 14.68
CA GLN A 80 37.19 13.45 14.77
C GLN A 80 38.43 14.08 14.14
N LYS A 81 39.47 14.31 14.96
CA LYS A 81 40.67 15.05 14.58
C LYS A 81 41.52 14.28 13.57
N SER A 82 41.79 12.99 13.85
CA SER A 82 42.65 12.13 13.02
C SER A 82 42.18 12.00 11.56
N LEU A 83 40.87 11.97 11.34
CA LEU A 83 40.25 11.75 10.02
C LEU A 83 39.59 13.01 9.45
N HIS A 84 39.66 14.14 10.15
CA HIS A 84 39.03 15.41 9.75
C HIS A 84 37.58 15.25 9.28
N ARG A 85 36.75 14.60 10.11
CA ARG A 85 35.35 14.33 9.79
C ARG A 85 34.44 14.55 10.99
N GLU A 86 33.18 14.82 10.70
CA GLU A 86 32.14 14.91 11.70
C GLU A 86 31.53 13.52 11.99
N VAL A 87 31.22 13.27 13.27
CA VAL A 87 30.69 12.00 13.77
C VAL A 87 29.63 12.25 14.83
N ALA A 88 28.75 11.27 15.03
CA ALA A 88 27.87 11.20 16.18
C ALA A 88 28.50 10.29 17.25
N LEU A 89 28.64 10.80 18.47
CA LEU A 89 29.09 10.06 19.65
C LEU A 89 27.89 9.76 20.54
N LYS A 90 27.49 8.49 20.64
CA LYS A 90 26.42 8.05 21.53
C LYS A 90 27.00 7.43 22.79
N ILE A 91 26.63 7.98 23.94
CA ILE A 91 27.01 7.49 25.27
C ILE A 91 25.79 6.81 25.90
N LEU A 92 25.95 5.55 26.27
CA LEU A 92 24.91 4.76 26.93
C LEU A 92 24.96 4.99 28.46
N PRO A 93 23.82 4.90 29.17
CA PRO A 93 23.80 5.03 30.63
C PRO A 93 24.73 4.02 31.32
N SER A 94 25.49 4.50 32.30
CA SER A 94 26.40 3.67 33.11
C SER A 94 25.69 2.61 33.96
N ASP A 95 24.39 2.79 34.25
CA ASP A 95 23.62 1.83 35.04
C ASP A 95 23.41 0.48 34.31
N LEU A 96 23.61 0.45 33.00
CA LEU A 96 23.59 -0.76 32.17
C LEU A 96 24.80 -1.69 32.42
N LEU A 97 25.79 -1.23 33.19
CA LEU A 97 27.02 -1.99 33.51
C LEU A 97 26.85 -2.99 34.65
N GLN A 98 25.72 -2.97 35.37
CA GLN A 98 25.45 -3.89 36.47
C GLN A 98 25.23 -5.34 36.00
N ASP A 99 25.12 -5.55 34.68
CA ASP A 99 24.92 -6.85 34.03
C ASP A 99 26.15 -7.17 33.14
N GLU A 100 27.05 -8.04 33.60
CA GLU A 100 28.23 -8.45 32.81
C GLU A 100 27.82 -9.11 31.47
N ASP A 101 26.68 -9.81 31.42
CA ASP A 101 26.15 -10.41 30.20
C ASP A 101 25.69 -9.32 29.20
N PHE A 102 25.29 -8.14 29.68
CA PHE A 102 24.95 -7.01 28.82
C PHE A 102 26.19 -6.46 28.11
N LEU A 103 27.31 -6.28 28.81
CA LEU A 103 28.54 -5.76 28.22
C LEU A 103 29.10 -6.66 27.12
N ASP A 104 29.13 -7.97 27.35
CA ASP A 104 29.58 -8.95 26.36
C ASP A 104 28.66 -8.98 25.13
N ARG A 105 27.34 -8.88 25.32
CA ARG A 105 26.37 -8.74 24.22
C ARG A 105 26.58 -7.43 23.47
N PHE A 106 26.73 -6.30 24.17
CA PHE A 106 26.96 -5.00 23.58
C PHE A 106 28.20 -5.01 22.69
N GLN A 107 29.35 -5.47 23.20
CA GLN A 107 30.58 -5.55 22.40
C GLN A 107 30.43 -6.47 21.19
N ARG A 108 29.72 -7.60 21.33
CA ARG A 108 29.48 -8.55 20.24
C ARG A 108 28.58 -7.93 19.17
N GLU A 109 27.46 -7.33 19.55
CA GLU A 109 26.53 -6.71 18.61
C GLU A 109 27.16 -5.47 17.95
N ALA A 110 27.95 -4.67 18.67
CA ALA A 110 28.67 -3.52 18.11
C ALA A 110 29.70 -3.93 17.04
N ARG A 111 30.43 -5.05 17.24
CA ARG A 111 31.33 -5.62 16.23
C ARG A 111 30.58 -6.10 14.98
N LEU A 112 29.38 -6.65 15.14
CA LEU A 112 28.54 -7.04 14.01
C LEU A 112 28.06 -5.80 13.23
N MET A 113 27.68 -4.73 13.94
CA MET A 113 27.28 -3.47 13.32
C MET A 113 28.40 -2.77 12.57
N ALA A 114 29.64 -2.81 13.08
CA ALA A 114 30.80 -2.26 12.38
C ALA A 114 31.05 -2.93 11.01
N ARG A 115 30.48 -4.13 10.78
CA ARG A 115 30.53 -4.85 9.50
C ARG A 115 29.35 -4.51 8.58
N LEU A 116 28.40 -3.69 9.01
CA LEU A 116 27.31 -3.21 8.16
C LEU A 116 27.84 -2.13 7.23
N ASP A 117 27.99 -2.48 5.97
CA ASP A 117 28.21 -1.54 4.88
C ASP A 117 26.99 -1.58 3.96
N HIS A 118 26.20 -0.50 3.96
CA HIS A 118 24.98 -0.37 3.17
C HIS A 118 24.64 1.11 2.97
N PRO A 119 24.20 1.55 1.78
CA PRO A 119 23.88 2.96 1.53
C PRO A 119 22.77 3.51 2.44
N ASN A 120 21.85 2.66 2.91
CA ASN A 120 20.71 3.03 3.76
C ASN A 120 20.89 2.69 5.25
N VAL A 121 22.11 2.33 5.68
CA VAL A 121 22.45 2.12 7.11
C VAL A 121 23.50 3.15 7.51
N ALA A 122 23.38 3.77 8.68
CA ALA A 122 24.44 4.61 9.22
C ALA A 122 25.61 3.75 9.70
N ARG A 123 26.82 4.11 9.27
CA ARG A 123 28.02 3.34 9.58
C ARG A 123 28.46 3.55 11.03
N VAL A 124 28.83 2.46 11.70
CA VAL A 124 29.53 2.50 12.98
C VAL A 124 31.03 2.51 12.71
N PHE A 125 31.73 3.50 13.25
CA PHE A 125 33.16 3.68 13.08
C PHE A 125 33.97 3.11 14.23
N ASP A 126 33.46 3.25 15.46
CA ASP A 126 34.11 2.75 16.66
C ASP A 126 33.09 2.44 17.74
N ALA A 127 33.44 1.56 18.67
CA ALA A 127 32.64 1.20 19.81
C ALA A 127 33.54 0.77 20.96
N GLY A 128 33.18 1.16 22.18
CA GLY A 128 34.01 0.82 23.34
C GLY A 128 33.35 1.16 24.66
N ILE A 129 34.17 1.21 25.69
CA ILE A 129 33.80 1.58 27.05
C ILE A 129 34.72 2.72 27.45
N THR A 130 34.15 3.80 27.96
CA THR A 130 34.91 4.95 28.49
C THR A 130 35.65 4.57 29.77
N ASP A 131 36.65 5.36 30.17
CA ASP A 131 37.34 5.17 31.47
C ASP A 131 36.38 5.27 32.66
N ALA A 132 35.28 6.00 32.50
CA ALA A 132 34.20 6.10 33.48
C ALA A 132 33.23 4.90 33.47
N GLY A 133 33.47 3.91 32.61
CA GLY A 133 32.67 2.70 32.46
C GLY A 133 31.50 2.81 31.49
N SER A 134 31.09 4.00 31.04
CA SER A 134 29.95 4.13 30.12
C SER A 134 30.27 3.54 28.73
N PRO A 135 29.43 2.64 28.18
CA PRO A 135 29.58 2.18 26.81
C PRO A 135 29.34 3.32 25.82
N TYR A 136 30.08 3.33 24.72
CA TYR A 136 29.97 4.35 23.67
C TYR A 136 29.98 3.77 22.26
N LEU A 137 29.40 4.53 21.34
CA LEU A 137 29.44 4.28 19.90
C LEU A 137 29.80 5.57 19.16
N VAL A 138 30.75 5.47 18.24
CA VAL A 138 31.07 6.53 17.27
C VAL A 138 30.51 6.11 15.92
N MET A 139 29.65 6.93 15.34
CA MET A 139 28.92 6.59 14.11
C MET A 139 28.84 7.76 13.14
N GLU A 140 28.43 7.47 11.91
CA GLU A 140 28.13 8.44 10.87
C GLU A 140 27.06 9.42 11.36
N ILE A 141 27.37 10.72 11.34
CA ILE A 141 26.38 11.76 11.58
C ILE A 141 25.49 11.88 10.33
N ILE A 142 24.17 11.90 10.53
CA ILE A 142 23.20 12.09 9.44
C ILE A 142 22.45 13.39 9.69
N ASP A 143 22.71 14.39 8.85
CA ASP A 143 21.97 15.65 8.82
C ASP A 143 20.66 15.46 8.07
N GLY A 144 19.68 14.85 8.73
CA GLY A 144 18.37 14.54 8.17
C GLY A 144 17.25 14.69 9.20
N ALA A 145 16.02 14.73 8.71
CA ALA A 145 14.83 14.73 9.55
C ALA A 145 14.29 13.30 9.70
N ALA A 146 13.55 13.02 10.78
CA ALA A 146 12.85 11.74 10.91
C ALA A 146 11.94 11.50 9.70
N ILE A 147 11.82 10.26 9.25
CA ILE A 147 11.10 9.91 8.00
C ILE A 147 9.66 10.43 7.96
N THR A 148 8.95 10.43 9.10
CA THR A 148 7.59 10.98 9.21
C THR A 148 7.56 12.48 8.99
N ASP A 149 8.47 13.21 9.64
CA ASP A 149 8.56 14.67 9.59
C ASP A 149 8.97 15.11 8.18
N TYR A 150 10.01 14.47 7.63
CA TYR A 150 10.44 14.70 6.25
C TYR A 150 9.30 14.51 5.23
N CYS A 151 8.51 13.44 5.37
CA CYS A 151 7.38 13.18 4.49
C CYS A 151 6.25 14.21 4.65
N ASN A 152 6.02 14.72 5.86
CA ASN A 152 4.96 15.67 6.16
C ASN A 152 5.34 17.09 5.73
N ASP A 153 6.55 17.53 6.09
CA ASP A 153 7.08 18.86 5.76
C ASP A 153 7.17 19.09 4.24
N ARG A 154 7.56 18.05 3.49
CA ARG A 154 7.60 18.09 2.02
C ARG A 154 6.30 17.68 1.34
N GLN A 155 5.26 17.37 2.11
CA GLN A 155 3.97 16.90 1.59
C GLN A 155 4.13 15.77 0.54
N LEU A 156 4.90 14.74 0.89
CA LEU A 156 5.15 13.62 -0.02
C LEU A 156 3.88 12.79 -0.23
N GLY A 157 3.54 12.53 -1.49
CA GLY A 157 2.46 11.61 -1.86
C GLY A 157 2.80 10.14 -1.64
N LEU A 158 1.80 9.27 -1.82
CA LEU A 158 1.88 7.83 -1.54
C LEU A 158 3.12 7.15 -2.14
N ARG A 159 3.36 7.34 -3.44
CA ARG A 159 4.46 6.65 -4.15
C ARG A 159 5.83 7.02 -3.57
N ALA A 160 6.05 8.29 -3.24
CA ALA A 160 7.31 8.76 -2.67
C ALA A 160 7.54 8.17 -1.26
N ARG A 161 6.50 8.13 -0.42
CA ARG A 161 6.55 7.50 0.91
C ARG A 161 6.85 6.00 0.83
N LEU A 162 6.22 5.28 -0.11
CA LEU A 162 6.50 3.86 -0.33
C LEU A 162 7.92 3.62 -0.82
N ASN A 163 8.47 4.47 -1.70
CA ASN A 163 9.86 4.35 -2.14
C ASN A 163 10.85 4.58 -0.99
N LEU A 164 10.62 5.55 -0.12
CA LEU A 164 11.42 5.76 1.09
C LEU A 164 11.33 4.54 2.03
N PHE A 165 10.12 4.02 2.21
CA PHE A 165 9.90 2.82 3.02
C PHE A 165 10.66 1.60 2.46
N LEU A 166 10.69 1.42 1.14
CA LEU A 166 11.48 0.33 0.52
C LEU A 166 12.99 0.47 0.79
N GLN A 167 13.55 1.67 0.84
CA GLN A 167 14.95 1.89 1.24
C GLN A 167 15.21 1.45 2.69
N VAL A 168 14.25 1.68 3.59
CA VAL A 168 14.30 1.21 4.98
C VAL A 168 14.25 -0.32 5.02
N CYS A 169 13.36 -0.95 4.26
CA CYS A 169 13.29 -2.40 4.17
C CYS A 169 14.60 -3.02 3.69
N ASP A 170 15.24 -2.43 2.68
CA ASP A 170 16.52 -2.90 2.16
C ASP A 170 17.63 -2.85 3.22
N ALA A 171 17.71 -1.73 3.96
CA ALA A 171 18.63 -1.57 5.09
C ALA A 171 18.43 -2.64 6.18
N VAL A 172 17.19 -2.85 6.60
CA VAL A 172 16.86 -3.82 7.67
C VAL A 172 17.10 -5.25 7.18
N GLN A 173 16.73 -5.58 5.94
CA GLN A 173 16.97 -6.89 5.35
C GLN A 173 18.47 -7.21 5.26
N HIS A 174 19.31 -6.25 4.92
CA HIS A 174 20.77 -6.41 4.93
C HIS A 174 21.31 -6.71 6.33
N ALA A 175 20.77 -6.05 7.36
CA ALA A 175 21.14 -6.34 8.75
C ALA A 175 20.71 -7.76 9.17
N HIS A 176 19.50 -8.19 8.79
CA HIS A 176 18.98 -9.53 9.07
C HIS A 176 19.85 -10.63 8.46
N GLN A 177 20.38 -10.42 7.24
CA GLN A 177 21.31 -11.38 6.60
C GLN A 177 22.62 -11.55 7.37
N LYS A 178 23.01 -10.57 8.19
CA LYS A 178 24.19 -10.62 9.07
C LYS A 178 23.85 -11.03 10.51
N GLY A 179 22.61 -11.47 10.75
CA GLY A 179 22.14 -11.94 12.06
C GLY A 179 21.84 -10.82 13.06
N ILE A 180 21.69 -9.58 12.59
CA ILE A 180 21.37 -8.43 13.45
C ILE A 180 19.87 -8.17 13.38
N ILE A 181 19.21 -8.09 14.54
CA ILE A 181 17.81 -7.69 14.68
C ILE A 181 17.78 -6.28 15.26
N HIS A 182 17.00 -5.37 14.70
CA HIS A 182 17.00 -3.98 15.12
C HIS A 182 16.27 -3.77 16.46
N ARG A 183 15.12 -4.40 16.69
CA ARG A 183 14.34 -4.38 17.94
C ARG A 183 13.72 -3.04 18.35
N ASP A 184 14.02 -1.93 17.68
CA ASP A 184 13.53 -0.58 18.02
C ASP A 184 13.27 0.27 16.76
N LEU A 185 12.71 -0.33 15.71
CA LEU A 185 12.37 0.41 14.50
C LEU A 185 11.20 1.37 14.78
N LYS A 186 11.47 2.67 14.59
CA LYS A 186 10.54 3.78 14.79
C LYS A 186 11.00 4.99 13.96
N PRO A 187 10.15 5.99 13.70
CA PRO A 187 10.49 7.12 12.85
C PRO A 187 11.76 7.88 13.26
N SER A 188 12.00 8.07 14.55
CA SER A 188 13.20 8.77 15.04
C SER A 188 14.51 8.00 14.83
N ASN A 189 14.45 6.70 14.54
CA ASN A 189 15.61 5.89 14.17
C ASN A 189 15.78 5.77 12.64
N ILE A 190 15.02 6.54 11.86
CA ILE A 190 15.08 6.54 10.39
C ILE A 190 15.15 7.98 9.93
N LEU A 191 16.35 8.43 9.59
CA LEU A 191 16.61 9.79 9.14
C LEU A 191 16.60 9.86 7.62
N VAL A 192 15.99 10.89 7.07
CA VAL A 192 15.98 11.16 5.63
C VAL A 192 16.76 12.45 5.38
N ALA A 193 17.79 12.31 4.55
CA ALA A 193 18.61 13.42 4.08
C ALA A 193 18.52 13.52 2.55
N GLU A 194 18.77 14.71 2.01
CA GLU A 194 18.94 14.89 0.57
C GLU A 194 20.35 14.45 0.18
N ARG A 195 20.46 13.53 -0.77
CA ARG A 195 21.72 13.11 -1.38
C ARG A 195 21.55 13.16 -2.89
N ASP A 196 22.41 13.93 -3.56
CA ASP A 196 22.35 14.12 -5.03
C ASP A 196 20.94 14.56 -5.49
N ASP A 197 20.35 15.52 -4.77
CA ASP A 197 18.98 16.04 -4.96
C ASP A 197 17.87 14.98 -4.87
N ARG A 198 18.12 13.88 -4.14
CA ARG A 198 17.14 12.82 -3.89
C ARG A 198 17.03 12.47 -2.41
N PRO A 199 15.82 12.15 -1.92
CA PRO A 199 15.62 11.64 -0.58
C PRO A 199 16.29 10.28 -0.39
N ALA A 200 17.16 10.20 0.61
CA ALA A 200 17.83 8.98 1.04
C ALA A 200 17.52 8.68 2.51
N ALA A 201 16.80 7.58 2.76
CA ALA A 201 16.54 7.09 4.12
C ALA A 201 17.78 6.36 4.67
N ARG A 202 18.09 6.63 5.93
CA ARG A 202 19.21 6.06 6.68
C ARG A 202 18.66 5.52 8.00
N VAL A 203 18.78 4.21 8.19
CA VAL A 203 18.47 3.56 9.47
C VAL A 203 19.65 3.78 10.41
N ILE A 204 19.35 4.33 11.59
CA ILE A 204 20.30 4.57 12.67
C ILE A 204 19.95 3.67 13.87
N ASP A 205 20.92 3.46 14.77
CA ASP A 205 20.67 2.87 16.09
C ASP A 205 19.98 1.49 16.09
N PHE A 206 20.65 0.46 15.57
CA PHE A 206 20.25 -0.92 15.83
C PHE A 206 20.37 -1.19 17.35
N GLY A 207 19.41 -1.92 17.92
CA GLY A 207 19.11 -1.98 19.36
C GLY A 207 20.13 -2.66 20.27
N LEU A 208 21.39 -2.21 20.22
CA LEU A 208 22.55 -2.60 21.04
C LEU A 208 22.34 -2.48 22.55
N ALA A 209 21.28 -1.79 22.96
CA ALA A 209 21.13 -1.24 24.30
C ALA A 209 19.91 -1.76 25.07
N ARG A 210 19.20 -2.79 24.57
CA ARG A 210 18.07 -3.34 25.33
C ARG A 210 18.57 -4.40 26.31
N PRO A 211 18.45 -4.17 27.64
CA PRO A 211 18.64 -5.24 28.61
C PRO A 211 17.66 -6.37 28.30
N ALA A 212 18.01 -7.60 28.70
CA ALA A 212 17.01 -8.66 28.73
C ALA A 212 15.84 -8.19 29.60
N THR A 213 14.61 -8.28 29.07
CA THR A 213 13.41 -7.93 29.82
C THR A 213 13.31 -8.87 31.02
N ASP A 214 13.53 -8.37 32.23
CA ASP A 214 13.25 -9.14 33.44
C ASP A 214 11.72 -9.30 33.57
N PRO A 215 11.19 -10.53 33.51
CA PRO A 215 9.77 -10.78 33.71
C PRO A 215 9.26 -10.28 35.08
N GLY A 216 10.14 -10.11 36.07
CA GLY A 216 9.85 -9.67 37.43
C GLY A 216 10.05 -8.18 37.71
N ALA A 217 10.50 -7.37 36.76
CA ALA A 217 10.75 -5.94 37.00
C ALA A 217 9.47 -5.16 37.37
N ASP A 218 9.55 -4.36 38.43
CA ASP A 218 8.45 -3.52 38.94
C ASP A 218 7.89 -2.57 37.86
N ASP A 219 6.58 -2.35 37.88
CA ASP A 219 5.87 -1.44 36.95
C ASP A 219 6.43 0.00 36.98
N ALA A 220 7.01 0.43 38.10
CA ALA A 220 7.67 1.72 38.23
C ALA A 220 9.01 1.78 37.47
N ILE A 221 9.78 0.68 37.49
CA ILE A 221 11.03 0.51 36.73
C ILE A 221 10.68 0.38 35.25
N TRP A 222 9.64 -0.37 34.89
CA TRP A 222 9.15 -0.42 33.51
C TRP A 222 8.68 0.95 33.02
N ARG A 223 8.05 1.80 33.84
CA ARG A 223 7.60 3.15 33.41
C ARG A 223 8.76 4.13 33.25
N SER A 224 9.74 4.14 34.17
CA SER A 224 10.95 4.94 34.03
C SER A 224 11.79 4.45 32.85
N GLN A 225 11.83 3.13 32.66
CA GLN A 225 12.40 2.50 31.48
C GLN A 225 11.50 2.64 30.26
N ALA A 226 10.19 2.86 30.29
CA ALA A 226 9.36 2.99 29.09
C ALA A 226 9.64 4.31 28.37
N HIS A 227 10.07 5.34 29.10
CA HIS A 227 10.68 6.53 28.51
C HIS A 227 12.09 6.27 27.92
N ALA A 228 12.70 5.13 28.25
CA ALA A 228 14.01 4.64 27.79
C ALA A 228 13.97 3.50 26.75
N VAL A 229 12.92 2.68 26.75
CA VAL A 229 12.84 1.34 26.14
C VAL A 229 12.20 1.41 24.76
N GLY A 230 11.75 2.58 24.33
CA GLY A 230 11.20 2.82 23.01
C GLY A 230 9.81 3.41 23.09
N THR A 231 9.24 3.71 21.93
CA THR A 231 7.85 4.17 21.84
C THR A 231 6.97 2.91 21.79
N PRO A 232 6.16 2.59 22.82
CA PRO A 232 5.45 1.31 22.89
C PRO A 232 4.54 1.02 21.69
N ALA A 233 4.14 2.07 20.96
CA ALA A 233 3.32 1.96 19.76
C ALA A 233 3.93 1.08 18.65
N TYR A 234 5.26 0.94 18.55
CA TYR A 234 5.95 0.12 17.53
C TYR A 234 6.32 -1.28 18.03
N MET A 235 6.16 -1.54 19.33
CA MET A 235 6.58 -2.80 19.94
C MET A 235 5.74 -3.97 19.43
N SER A 236 6.40 -5.07 19.05
CA SER A 236 5.71 -6.27 18.63
C SER A 236 5.05 -7.00 19.82
N PRO A 237 4.02 -7.83 19.60
CA PRO A 237 3.38 -8.62 20.65
C PRO A 237 4.35 -9.46 21.49
N GLU A 238 5.33 -10.10 20.85
CA GLU A 238 6.36 -10.90 21.51
C GLU A 238 7.34 -10.05 22.32
N GLN A 239 7.72 -8.87 21.83
CA GLN A 239 8.54 -7.92 22.60
C GLN A 239 7.78 -7.39 23.82
N ALA A 240 6.50 -7.05 23.65
CA ALA A 240 5.67 -6.60 24.75
C ALA A 240 5.54 -7.68 25.82
N ALA A 241 5.41 -8.96 25.40
CA ALA A 241 5.33 -10.11 26.29
C ALA A 241 6.67 -10.50 26.95
N GLY A 242 7.80 -9.91 26.52
CA GLY A 242 9.14 -10.33 26.97
C GLY A 242 9.53 -11.73 26.48
N ALA A 243 8.91 -12.21 25.39
CA ALA A 243 9.23 -13.48 24.76
C ALA A 243 10.44 -13.35 23.82
N ASP A 244 10.95 -14.49 23.32
CA ASP A 244 12.04 -14.50 22.37
C ASP A 244 11.69 -13.71 21.10
N VAL A 245 12.61 -12.81 20.72
CA VAL A 245 12.47 -11.87 19.62
C VAL A 245 13.27 -12.36 18.43
N ASP A 246 12.64 -12.48 17.27
CA ASP A 246 13.30 -12.79 16.00
C ASP A 246 13.13 -11.65 14.98
N THR A 247 13.58 -11.88 13.74
CA THR A 247 13.50 -10.89 12.65
C THR A 247 12.06 -10.48 12.31
N ARG A 248 11.04 -11.28 12.66
CA ARG A 248 9.62 -10.97 12.40
C ARG A 248 9.07 -9.92 13.37
N SER A 249 9.79 -9.60 14.45
CA SER A 249 9.50 -8.45 15.30
C SER A 249 9.81 -7.13 14.58
N ASP A 250 10.88 -7.09 13.79
CA ASP A 250 11.19 -5.94 12.94
C ASP A 250 10.16 -5.80 11.80
N VAL A 251 9.68 -6.92 11.23
CA VAL A 251 8.58 -6.91 10.24
C VAL A 251 7.32 -6.23 10.82
N TYR A 252 6.96 -6.57 12.06
CA TYR A 252 5.83 -5.92 12.74
C TYR A 252 6.06 -4.42 12.90
N SER A 253 7.24 -4.04 13.40
CA SER A 253 7.61 -2.64 13.63
C SER A 253 7.61 -1.81 12.34
N LEU A 254 8.10 -2.39 11.23
CA LEU A 254 8.00 -1.81 9.89
C LEU A 254 6.55 -1.71 9.40
N GLY A 255 5.70 -2.67 9.74
CA GLY A 255 4.25 -2.60 9.49
C GLY A 255 3.60 -1.41 10.20
N VAL A 256 3.97 -1.17 11.46
CA VAL A 256 3.52 0.01 12.24
C VAL A 256 4.04 1.31 11.62
N LEU A 257 5.32 1.35 11.24
CA LEU A 257 5.91 2.51 10.56
C LEU A 257 5.19 2.82 9.25
N LEU A 258 4.95 1.81 8.42
CA LEU A 258 4.23 1.99 7.16
C LEU A 258 2.80 2.46 7.41
N TYR A 259 2.11 1.91 8.41
CA TYR A 259 0.79 2.35 8.82
C TYR A 259 0.77 3.85 9.14
N GLU A 260 1.74 4.33 9.91
CA GLU A 260 1.87 5.73 10.27
C GLU A 260 2.24 6.62 9.08
N LEU A 261 3.19 6.20 8.23
CA LEU A 261 3.55 6.95 7.03
C LEU A 261 2.35 7.18 6.11
N LEU A 262 1.39 6.25 6.08
CA LEU A 262 0.21 6.33 5.21
C LEU A 262 -1.01 7.00 5.86
N THR A 263 -1.12 6.97 7.19
CA THR A 263 -2.31 7.49 7.90
C THR A 263 -2.02 8.70 8.79
N GLY A 264 -0.75 9.02 9.01
CA GLY A 264 -0.29 10.04 9.95
C GLY A 264 -0.43 9.66 11.42
N ARG A 265 -0.75 8.38 11.74
CA ARG A 265 -0.97 7.89 13.11
C ARG A 265 -0.54 6.45 13.28
N THR A 266 -0.21 6.06 14.50
CA THR A 266 0.03 4.67 14.87
C THR A 266 -1.27 3.85 14.99
N PRO A 267 -1.20 2.50 14.90
CA PRO A 267 -2.36 1.62 15.04
C PRO A 267 -2.95 1.61 16.45
N PHE A 268 -2.14 1.93 17.46
CA PHE A 268 -2.59 2.13 18.84
C PHE A 268 -2.21 3.55 19.27
N ASP A 269 -3.03 4.15 20.12
CA ASP A 269 -2.81 5.51 20.59
C ASP A 269 -1.56 5.56 21.48
N ASP A 270 -0.55 6.30 21.05
CA ASP A 270 0.74 6.38 21.72
C ASP A 270 0.65 7.09 23.09
N GLU A 271 -0.27 8.03 23.25
CA GLU A 271 -0.51 8.71 24.53
C GLU A 271 -1.17 7.76 25.53
N GLN A 272 -2.14 6.98 25.07
CA GLN A 272 -2.76 5.93 25.87
C GLN A 272 -1.72 4.89 26.33
N LEU A 273 -0.78 4.51 25.46
CA LEU A 273 0.24 3.52 25.78
C LEU A 273 1.31 4.05 26.75
N ARG A 274 1.75 5.30 26.59
CA ARG A 274 2.75 5.92 27.50
C ARG A 274 2.26 6.05 28.94
N GLY A 275 0.97 6.30 29.14
CA GLY A 275 0.37 6.43 30.48
C GLY A 275 0.05 5.11 31.17
N ALA A 276 0.02 4.00 30.43
CA ALA A 276 -0.48 2.71 30.89
C ALA A 276 0.58 1.87 31.63
N SER A 277 0.14 0.94 32.48
CA SER A 277 1.02 -0.07 33.10
C SER A 277 1.47 -1.12 32.08
N ARG A 278 2.55 -1.87 32.40
CA ARG A 278 3.11 -2.89 31.49
C ARG A 278 2.04 -3.89 31.05
N THR A 279 1.25 -4.37 31.99
CA THR A 279 0.16 -5.34 31.75
C THR A 279 -0.91 -4.78 30.81
N VAL A 280 -1.23 -3.49 30.91
CA VAL A 280 -2.23 -2.85 30.03
C VAL A 280 -1.66 -2.68 28.62
N VAL A 281 -0.41 -2.21 28.49
CA VAL A 281 0.29 -2.10 27.20
C VAL A 281 0.35 -3.47 26.50
N GLN A 282 0.76 -4.51 27.22
CA GLN A 282 0.78 -5.89 26.72
C GLN A 282 -0.58 -6.35 26.22
N ARG A 283 -1.65 -6.11 27.00
CA ARG A 283 -3.01 -6.47 26.61
C ARG A 283 -3.45 -5.76 25.34
N ILE A 284 -3.22 -4.45 25.25
CA ILE A 284 -3.58 -3.66 24.06
C ILE A 284 -2.86 -4.22 22.83
N ILE A 285 -1.54 -4.39 22.91
CA ILE A 285 -0.73 -4.84 21.77
C ILE A 285 -1.10 -6.28 21.37
N ARG A 286 -1.45 -7.17 22.30
CA ARG A 286 -1.73 -8.59 21.99
C ARG A 286 -3.17 -8.84 21.56
N GLU A 287 -4.13 -8.18 22.19
CA GLU A 287 -5.55 -8.56 22.10
C GLU A 287 -6.38 -7.57 21.28
N THR A 288 -5.95 -6.30 21.17
CA THR A 288 -6.76 -5.30 20.47
C THR A 288 -6.62 -5.47 18.94
N PRO A 289 -7.73 -5.61 18.20
CA PRO A 289 -7.68 -5.75 16.75
C PRO A 289 -7.20 -4.44 16.12
N ILE A 290 -6.32 -4.55 15.12
CA ILE A 290 -5.80 -3.39 14.41
C ILE A 290 -6.83 -2.91 13.38
N SER A 291 -7.21 -1.64 13.48
CA SER A 291 -8.09 -1.00 12.50
C SER A 291 -7.38 -0.84 11.16
N ARG A 292 -8.09 -1.10 10.06
CA ARG A 292 -7.55 -0.95 8.69
C ARG A 292 -7.03 0.49 8.46
N PRO A 293 -5.87 0.67 7.79
CA PRO A 293 -5.39 1.99 7.39
C PRO A 293 -6.45 2.84 6.69
N SER A 294 -7.18 2.25 5.73
CA SER A 294 -8.25 2.91 4.98
C SER A 294 -9.42 3.41 5.83
N ALA A 295 -9.65 2.81 7.01
CA ALA A 295 -10.72 3.21 7.93
C ALA A 295 -10.28 4.33 8.90
N ARG A 296 -8.97 4.61 8.99
CA ARG A 296 -8.40 5.57 9.94
C ARG A 296 -8.00 6.89 9.31
N ILE A 297 -7.63 6.87 8.03
CA ILE A 297 -7.32 8.08 7.29
C ILE A 297 -8.52 9.05 7.28
N GLY A 298 -8.27 10.34 7.53
CA GLY A 298 -9.31 11.39 7.55
C GLY A 298 -10.16 11.50 8.83
N ARG A 299 -10.04 10.61 9.82
CA ARG A 299 -10.66 10.83 11.14
C ARG A 299 -9.84 11.86 11.91
N PRO A 300 -10.42 12.88 12.58
CA PRO A 300 -9.68 13.76 13.49
C PRO A 300 -9.03 12.97 14.63
N THR A 301 -7.92 13.45 15.21
CA THR A 301 -7.38 12.85 16.45
C THR A 301 -8.37 13.18 17.57
N PRO A 302 -8.43 12.39 18.66
CA PRO A 302 -9.19 12.79 19.85
C PRO A 302 -8.80 14.20 20.32
N LYS A 303 -7.49 14.53 20.24
CA LYS A 303 -6.95 15.86 20.50
C LYS A 303 -7.45 16.94 19.52
N ALA A 304 -7.35 16.72 18.20
CA ALA A 304 -7.88 17.67 17.22
C ALA A 304 -9.42 17.79 17.23
N ALA A 305 -10.15 16.76 17.68
CA ALA A 305 -11.59 16.81 17.90
C ALA A 305 -11.95 17.60 19.17
N ALA A 306 -11.13 17.48 20.24
CA ALA A 306 -11.26 18.27 21.45
C ALA A 306 -10.92 19.75 21.20
N ASP A 307 -9.81 20.02 20.51
CA ASP A 307 -9.37 21.38 20.13
C ASP A 307 -10.37 22.04 19.15
N ALA A 308 -10.98 21.26 18.25
CA ALA A 308 -12.06 21.74 17.37
C ALA A 308 -13.39 21.99 18.11
N GLY A 309 -13.61 21.34 19.25
CA GLY A 309 -14.77 21.57 20.12
C GLY A 309 -14.68 22.88 20.90
N GLU A 310 -13.48 23.35 21.21
CA GLU A 310 -13.24 24.63 21.88
C GLU A 310 -13.04 25.81 20.91
N SER A 311 -12.64 25.56 19.66
CA SER A 311 -12.39 26.59 18.64
C SER A 311 -13.57 26.87 17.70
N ILE A 312 -14.79 27.06 18.22
CA ILE A 312 -15.91 27.64 17.44
C ILE A 312 -15.88 29.19 17.50
N ALA A 313 -14.96 29.81 18.25
CA ALA A 313 -14.84 31.26 18.36
C ALA A 313 -13.48 31.81 17.88
N SER A 314 -13.04 31.46 16.67
CA SER A 314 -12.19 32.34 15.85
C SER A 314 -11.99 31.77 14.44
N ALA A 315 -12.86 32.16 13.52
CA ALA A 315 -12.64 32.00 12.09
C ALA A 315 -11.49 32.94 11.64
N GLY A 316 -10.48 32.42 10.94
CA GLY A 316 -9.45 33.27 10.34
C GLY A 316 -8.27 32.60 9.64
N ALA A 317 -8.01 31.30 9.82
CA ALA A 317 -6.97 30.63 9.04
C ALA A 317 -7.55 30.12 7.71
N LYS A 318 -7.18 30.78 6.60
CA LYS A 318 -7.39 30.23 5.25
C LYS A 318 -6.84 28.79 5.23
N PRO A 319 -7.56 27.80 4.69
CA PRO A 319 -7.00 26.48 4.51
C PRO A 319 -5.79 26.63 3.58
N GLU A 320 -4.59 26.34 4.09
CA GLU A 320 -3.41 26.18 3.26
C GLU A 320 -3.79 25.27 2.09
N ILE A 321 -3.52 25.74 0.87
CA ILE A 321 -3.76 24.99 -0.36
C ILE A 321 -2.84 23.77 -0.31
N ARG A 322 -3.32 22.68 0.29
CA ARG A 322 -2.66 21.38 0.26
C ARG A 322 -2.67 20.89 -1.18
N ASN A 323 -1.51 20.46 -1.67
CA ASN A 323 -1.38 19.97 -3.02
C ASN A 323 -2.20 18.68 -3.16
N PRO A 324 -3.24 18.60 -4.01
CA PRO A 324 -4.12 17.42 -4.08
C PRO A 324 -3.39 16.13 -4.51
N GLU A 325 -2.22 16.24 -5.15
CA GLU A 325 -1.35 15.12 -5.50
C GLU A 325 -0.60 14.51 -4.29
N SER A 326 -0.51 15.26 -3.18
CA SER A 326 0.11 14.80 -1.93
C SER A 326 -0.85 14.04 -1.01
N GLU A 327 -2.16 14.13 -1.27
CA GLU A 327 -3.18 13.63 -0.35
C GLU A 327 -3.45 12.15 -0.62
N ILE A 328 -2.99 11.30 0.29
CA ILE A 328 -3.23 9.86 0.23
C ILE A 328 -4.73 9.62 0.41
N SER A 329 -5.39 9.00 -0.58
CA SER A 329 -6.83 8.80 -0.52
C SER A 329 -7.19 7.45 0.10
N VAL A 330 -8.41 7.35 0.63
CA VAL A 330 -9.00 6.07 1.09
C VAL A 330 -8.97 5.01 -0.02
N ARG A 331 -9.12 5.42 -1.29
CA ARG A 331 -9.14 4.50 -2.43
C ARG A 331 -7.77 3.90 -2.72
N ASP A 332 -6.69 4.62 -2.42
CA ASP A 332 -5.34 4.12 -2.64
C ASP A 332 -4.97 3.06 -1.61
N LEU A 333 -5.42 3.24 -0.36
CA LEU A 333 -5.15 2.32 0.75
C LEU A 333 -6.04 1.06 0.72
N ARG A 334 -7.29 1.22 0.32
CA ARG A 334 -8.30 0.16 0.42
C ARG A 334 -7.95 -1.03 -0.48
N GLY A 335 -7.86 -2.21 0.12
CA GLY A 335 -7.57 -3.47 -0.57
C GLY A 335 -6.13 -3.91 -0.34
N ASP A 336 -5.26 -3.69 -1.31
CA ASP A 336 -3.88 -4.23 -1.31
C ASP A 336 -3.06 -3.70 -0.12
N LEU A 337 -2.99 -2.38 0.10
CA LEU A 337 -2.18 -1.80 1.18
C LEU A 337 -2.75 -2.11 2.57
N ASP A 338 -4.07 -2.11 2.74
CA ASP A 338 -4.69 -2.61 3.97
C ASP A 338 -4.23 -4.05 4.28
N ALA A 339 -4.28 -4.95 3.29
CA ALA A 339 -3.91 -6.35 3.47
C ALA A 339 -2.42 -6.53 3.78
N ILE A 340 -1.55 -5.82 3.05
CA ILE A 340 -0.10 -5.84 3.23
C ILE A 340 0.26 -5.41 4.66
N ILE A 341 -0.25 -4.27 5.10
CA ILE A 341 0.04 -3.71 6.42
C ILE A 341 -0.51 -4.61 7.54
N LEU A 342 -1.73 -5.13 7.39
CA LEU A 342 -2.31 -6.03 8.40
C LEU A 342 -1.60 -7.37 8.48
N LYS A 343 -1.11 -7.91 7.35
CA LYS A 343 -0.28 -9.13 7.35
C LYS A 343 1.04 -8.89 8.07
N ALA A 344 1.73 -7.78 7.80
CA ALA A 344 2.97 -7.43 8.51
C ALA A 344 2.75 -7.28 10.03
N MET A 345 1.60 -6.73 10.46
CA MET A 345 1.26 -6.53 11.87
C MET A 345 0.40 -7.66 12.48
N ALA A 346 0.35 -8.85 11.88
CA ALA A 346 -0.42 -9.96 12.42
C ALA A 346 0.06 -10.30 13.85
N LYS A 347 -0.85 -10.66 14.75
CA LYS A 347 -0.48 -10.87 16.16
C LYS A 347 0.43 -12.08 16.34
N ASN A 348 0.13 -13.19 15.67
CA ASN A 348 1.01 -14.34 15.62
C ASN A 348 2.14 -14.10 14.61
N THR A 349 3.35 -14.49 14.96
CA THR A 349 4.53 -14.36 14.09
C THR A 349 4.45 -15.25 12.84
N ALA A 350 3.72 -16.37 12.90
CA ALA A 350 3.54 -17.28 11.77
C ALA A 350 2.62 -16.72 10.66
N ASP A 351 1.73 -15.77 11.00
CA ASP A 351 0.80 -15.14 10.06
C ASP A 351 1.43 -13.92 9.36
N ARG A 352 2.64 -13.51 9.77
CA ARG A 352 3.40 -12.40 9.18
C ARG A 352 4.20 -12.84 7.96
N TYR A 353 4.78 -11.87 7.27
CA TYR A 353 5.87 -12.15 6.33
C TYR A 353 7.04 -12.79 7.07
N SER A 354 7.68 -13.77 6.43
CA SER A 354 8.79 -14.51 7.04
C SER A 354 10.07 -13.66 7.12
N THR A 355 10.22 -12.73 6.17
CA THR A 355 11.36 -11.82 6.04
C THR A 355 10.91 -10.41 5.66
N VAL A 356 11.79 -9.43 5.87
CA VAL A 356 11.56 -8.05 5.42
C VAL A 356 11.55 -7.95 3.89
N ALA A 357 12.33 -8.78 3.20
CA ALA A 357 12.31 -8.89 1.74
C ALA A 357 10.93 -9.27 1.18
N GLU A 358 10.24 -10.25 1.76
CA GLU A 358 8.89 -10.62 1.32
C GLU A 358 7.88 -9.50 1.53
N PHE A 359 8.00 -8.76 2.63
CA PHE A 359 7.16 -7.60 2.89
C PHE A 359 7.43 -6.47 1.87
N ALA A 360 8.71 -6.17 1.61
CA ALA A 360 9.11 -5.17 0.63
C ALA A 360 8.65 -5.52 -0.79
N GLU A 361 8.76 -6.79 -1.17
CA GLU A 361 8.31 -7.32 -2.46
C GLU A 361 6.81 -7.09 -2.68
N ASP A 362 5.97 -7.28 -1.66
CA ASP A 362 4.54 -7.00 -1.77
C ASP A 362 4.24 -5.49 -1.94
N VAL A 363 5.03 -4.62 -1.29
CA VAL A 363 4.94 -3.16 -1.48
C VAL A 363 5.39 -2.75 -2.88
N ASP A 364 6.47 -3.35 -3.40
CA ASP A 364 6.95 -3.10 -4.76
C ASP A 364 5.96 -3.62 -5.82
N ARG A 365 5.36 -4.81 -5.62
CA ARG A 365 4.25 -5.31 -6.44
C ARG A 365 3.06 -4.37 -6.44
N TYR A 366 2.75 -3.77 -5.28
CA TYR A 366 1.72 -2.73 -5.22
C TYR A 366 2.06 -1.57 -6.17
N LEU A 367 3.30 -1.04 -6.08
CA LEU A 367 3.80 0.08 -6.91
C LEU A 367 3.88 -0.23 -8.42
N ARG A 368 4.05 -1.50 -8.80
CA ARG A 368 4.11 -2.01 -10.19
C ARG A 368 2.75 -2.46 -10.74
N CYS A 369 1.67 -2.30 -9.96
CA CYS A 369 0.35 -2.81 -10.32
C CYS A 369 0.28 -4.35 -10.49
N GLU A 370 1.07 -5.11 -9.73
CA GLU A 370 1.12 -6.59 -9.72
C GLU A 370 0.32 -7.20 -8.57
N THR A 371 0.05 -8.51 -8.60
CA THR A 371 -0.74 -9.19 -7.57
C THR A 371 0.06 -9.38 -6.28
N VAL A 372 -0.46 -8.92 -5.16
CA VAL A 372 0.22 -9.00 -3.86
C VAL A 372 -0.09 -10.33 -3.16
N THR A 373 0.86 -10.88 -2.40
CA THR A 373 0.68 -12.15 -1.66
C THR A 373 -0.25 -12.00 -0.45
N ALA A 374 -0.41 -10.78 0.06
CA ALA A 374 -1.31 -10.50 1.18
C ALA A 374 -2.79 -10.73 0.86
N VAL A 375 -3.17 -10.74 -0.43
CA VAL A 375 -4.55 -10.91 -0.88
C VAL A 375 -4.69 -12.27 -1.57
N ALA A 376 -5.75 -13.02 -1.23
CA ALA A 376 -6.03 -14.30 -1.88
C ALA A 376 -6.17 -14.12 -3.41
N ALA A 377 -5.41 -14.90 -4.17
CA ALA A 377 -5.28 -14.77 -5.62
C ALA A 377 -6.53 -15.27 -6.37
N THR A 378 -7.60 -14.48 -6.38
CA THR A 378 -8.80 -14.76 -7.19
C THR A 378 -8.56 -14.43 -8.67
N ALA A 379 -9.24 -15.13 -9.58
CA ALA A 379 -9.14 -14.85 -11.02
C ALA A 379 -9.52 -13.39 -11.36
N ALA A 380 -10.58 -12.87 -10.75
CA ALA A 380 -11.02 -11.49 -10.93
C ALA A 380 -9.95 -10.48 -10.50
N TYR A 381 -9.29 -10.70 -9.36
CA TYR A 381 -8.21 -9.85 -8.88
C TYR A 381 -7.03 -9.83 -9.85
N ARG A 382 -6.60 -11.00 -10.34
CA ARG A 382 -5.49 -11.12 -11.31
C ARG A 382 -5.80 -10.40 -12.62
N THR A 383 -6.99 -10.62 -13.19
CA THR A 383 -7.41 -9.95 -14.43
C THR A 383 -7.49 -8.44 -14.24
N GLY A 384 -8.03 -7.96 -13.11
CA GLY A 384 -8.10 -6.54 -12.80
C GLY A 384 -6.73 -5.86 -12.73
N ARG A 385 -5.74 -6.50 -12.07
CA ARG A 385 -4.36 -5.99 -12.00
C ARG A 385 -3.69 -5.99 -13.38
N PHE A 386 -3.85 -7.05 -14.17
CA PHE A 386 -3.34 -7.12 -15.55
C PHE A 386 -3.89 -5.99 -16.42
N LEU A 387 -5.21 -5.75 -16.38
CA LEU A 387 -5.85 -4.66 -17.12
C LEU A 387 -5.33 -3.28 -16.69
N ARG A 388 -5.14 -3.05 -15.39
CA ARG A 388 -4.58 -1.78 -14.89
C ARG A 388 -3.14 -1.57 -15.34
N ARG A 389 -2.30 -2.61 -15.23
CA ARG A 389 -0.89 -2.57 -15.66
C ARG A 389 -0.75 -2.31 -17.16
N HIS A 390 -1.61 -2.92 -17.98
CA HIS A 390 -1.54 -2.85 -19.45
C HIS A 390 -2.65 -2.01 -20.08
N ARG A 391 -3.20 -1.01 -19.36
CA ARG A 391 -4.39 -0.24 -19.80
C ARG A 391 -4.29 0.31 -21.23
N VAL A 392 -3.10 0.77 -21.63
CA VAL A 392 -2.84 1.33 -22.96
C VAL A 392 -2.82 0.24 -24.02
N ALA A 393 -2.08 -0.84 -23.76
CA ALA A 393 -1.98 -1.96 -24.69
C ALA A 393 -3.35 -2.63 -24.90
N VAL A 394 -4.12 -2.84 -23.83
CA VAL A 394 -5.47 -3.41 -23.91
C VAL A 394 -6.41 -2.48 -24.65
N ALA A 395 -6.35 -1.16 -24.43
CA ALA A 395 -7.18 -0.22 -25.18
C ALA A 395 -6.89 -0.30 -26.69
N LEU A 396 -5.62 -0.26 -27.08
CA LEU A 396 -5.20 -0.33 -28.49
C LEU A 396 -5.63 -1.64 -29.15
N THR A 397 -5.36 -2.79 -28.52
CA THR A 397 -5.74 -4.10 -29.08
C THR A 397 -7.25 -4.25 -29.19
N THR A 398 -8.00 -3.74 -28.20
CA THR A 398 -9.47 -3.77 -28.21
C THR A 398 -10.03 -2.90 -29.34
N THR A 399 -9.49 -1.70 -29.55
CA THR A 399 -9.90 -0.81 -30.65
C THR A 399 -9.64 -1.45 -32.02
N VAL A 400 -8.46 -2.06 -32.21
CA VAL A 400 -8.14 -2.77 -33.45
C VAL A 400 -9.07 -3.97 -33.67
N ALA A 401 -9.32 -4.77 -32.64
CA ALA A 401 -10.23 -5.92 -32.73
C ALA A 401 -11.67 -5.47 -33.08
N LEU A 402 -12.18 -4.41 -32.45
CA LEU A 402 -13.49 -3.86 -32.75
C LEU A 402 -13.58 -3.31 -34.18
N ALA A 403 -12.52 -2.65 -34.68
CA ALA A 403 -12.47 -2.18 -36.06
C ALA A 403 -12.48 -3.35 -37.06
N LEU A 404 -11.74 -4.43 -36.78
CA LEU A 404 -11.73 -5.64 -37.61
C LEU A 404 -13.10 -6.34 -37.61
N ILE A 405 -13.75 -6.46 -36.45
CA ILE A 405 -15.09 -7.04 -36.34
C ILE A 405 -16.11 -6.17 -37.09
N ALA A 406 -16.07 -4.86 -36.91
CA ALA A 406 -16.95 -3.94 -37.63
C ALA A 406 -16.73 -4.02 -39.14
N GLY A 407 -15.48 -4.09 -39.60
CA GLY A 407 -15.12 -4.27 -41.00
C GLY A 407 -15.66 -5.60 -41.56
N LEU A 408 -15.52 -6.71 -40.81
CA LEU A 408 -16.04 -8.02 -41.20
C LEU A 408 -17.58 -8.01 -41.29
N VAL A 409 -18.26 -7.43 -40.30
CA VAL A 409 -19.72 -7.29 -40.29
C VAL A 409 -20.19 -6.44 -41.47
N LEU A 410 -19.53 -5.32 -41.74
CA LEU A 410 -19.85 -4.44 -42.87
C LEU A 410 -19.63 -5.17 -44.21
N SER A 411 -18.53 -5.91 -44.34
CA SER A 411 -18.22 -6.71 -45.52
C SER A 411 -19.29 -7.78 -45.77
N LEU A 412 -19.67 -8.55 -44.75
CA LEU A 412 -20.72 -9.57 -44.86
C LEU A 412 -22.09 -8.95 -45.14
N TRP A 413 -22.38 -7.78 -44.57
CA TRP A 413 -23.61 -7.06 -44.85
C TRP A 413 -23.66 -6.53 -46.29
N GLN A 414 -22.55 -6.01 -46.81
CA GLN A 414 -22.43 -5.55 -48.20
C GLN A 414 -22.61 -6.72 -49.18
N THR A 415 -21.99 -7.88 -48.94
CA THR A 415 -22.15 -9.05 -49.81
C THR A 415 -23.58 -9.58 -49.79
N ALA A 416 -24.21 -9.69 -48.60
CA ALA A 416 -25.61 -10.08 -48.49
C ALA A 416 -26.55 -9.08 -49.18
N ARG A 417 -26.28 -7.78 -49.08
CA ARG A 417 -27.03 -6.73 -49.77
C ARG A 417 -26.88 -6.84 -51.29
N ALA A 418 -25.66 -7.09 -51.78
CA ALA A 418 -25.39 -7.27 -53.20
C ALA A 418 -26.14 -8.48 -53.77
N GLN A 419 -26.12 -9.62 -53.07
CA GLN A 419 -26.86 -10.83 -53.47
C GLN A 419 -28.37 -10.59 -53.51
N ARG A 420 -28.93 -9.89 -52.52
CA ARG A 420 -30.36 -9.53 -52.51
C ARG A 420 -30.71 -8.58 -53.66
N ALA A 421 -29.86 -7.61 -53.96
CA ALA A 421 -30.06 -6.69 -55.07
C ALA A 421 -30.04 -7.44 -56.42
N GLU A 422 -29.13 -8.40 -56.58
CA GLU A 422 -29.05 -9.23 -57.78
C GLU A 422 -30.30 -10.12 -57.94
N GLN A 423 -30.77 -10.75 -56.86
CA GLN A 423 -32.02 -11.54 -56.88
C GLN A 423 -33.23 -10.67 -57.27
N VAL A 424 -33.33 -9.46 -56.72
CA VAL A 424 -34.41 -8.51 -57.06
C VAL A 424 -34.29 -8.07 -58.53
N ALA A 425 -33.09 -7.81 -59.03
CA ALA A 425 -32.85 -7.44 -60.42
C ALA A 425 -33.22 -8.58 -61.38
N ARG A 426 -32.78 -9.81 -61.11
CA ARG A 426 -33.16 -11.02 -61.87
C ARG A 426 -34.68 -11.20 -61.89
N ARG A 427 -35.33 -11.05 -60.74
CA ARG A 427 -36.80 -11.16 -60.63
C ARG A 427 -37.54 -10.08 -61.42
N ARG A 428 -37.06 -8.83 -61.42
CA ARG A 428 -37.61 -7.75 -62.25
C ARG A 428 -37.44 -8.02 -63.74
N SER A 429 -36.26 -8.50 -64.16
CA SER A 429 -35.99 -8.87 -65.55
C SER A 429 -36.96 -9.96 -66.02
N TYR A 430 -37.10 -11.04 -65.24
CA TYR A 430 -38.02 -12.14 -65.51
C TYR A 430 -39.47 -11.66 -65.68
N TYR A 431 -40.02 -10.90 -64.72
CA TYR A 431 -41.38 -10.40 -64.83
C TYR A 431 -41.58 -9.40 -65.98
N SER A 432 -40.55 -8.61 -66.32
CA SER A 432 -40.62 -7.71 -67.48
C SER A 432 -40.75 -8.49 -68.78
N GLN A 433 -39.95 -9.55 -68.95
CA GLN A 433 -40.01 -10.44 -70.11
C GLN A 433 -41.35 -11.18 -70.16
N LEU A 434 -41.83 -11.71 -69.03
CA LEU A 434 -43.14 -12.36 -68.92
C LEU A 434 -44.29 -11.41 -69.30
N SER A 435 -44.21 -10.13 -68.92
CA SER A 435 -45.24 -9.14 -69.27
C SER A 435 -45.30 -8.84 -70.78
N VAL A 436 -44.17 -8.90 -71.48
CA VAL A 436 -44.09 -8.79 -72.95
C VAL A 436 -44.74 -10.02 -73.58
N VAL A 437 -44.41 -11.21 -73.08
CA VAL A 437 -45.01 -12.48 -73.54
C VAL A 437 -46.54 -12.48 -73.39
N MET A 438 -47.05 -12.06 -72.23
CA MET A 438 -48.49 -11.99 -71.98
C MET A 438 -49.20 -10.95 -72.87
N ARG A 439 -48.51 -9.87 -73.26
CA ARG A 439 -49.04 -8.87 -74.20
C ARG A 439 -49.11 -9.43 -75.62
N ASP A 440 -48.04 -10.04 -76.10
CA ASP A 440 -47.97 -10.64 -77.44
C ASP A 440 -49.00 -11.77 -77.62
N LEU A 441 -49.27 -12.54 -76.55
CA LEU A 441 -50.35 -13.53 -76.50
C LEU A 441 -51.73 -12.90 -76.69
N LYS A 442 -52.03 -11.80 -75.98
CA LYS A 442 -53.31 -11.09 -76.10
C LYS A 442 -53.55 -10.51 -77.50
N GLU A 443 -52.48 -10.13 -78.20
CA GLU A 443 -52.55 -9.50 -79.52
C GLU A 443 -52.45 -10.51 -80.67
N GLY A 444 -52.43 -11.82 -80.39
CA GLY A 444 -52.44 -12.87 -81.41
C GLY A 444 -51.12 -13.05 -82.16
N ARG A 445 -50.00 -12.50 -81.66
CA ARG A 445 -48.67 -12.52 -82.30
C ARG A 445 -47.82 -13.74 -81.90
N GLY A 446 -48.39 -14.94 -82.05
CA GLY A 446 -47.82 -16.20 -81.54
C GLY A 446 -46.52 -16.70 -82.22
N GLY A 447 -46.09 -16.15 -83.36
CA GLY A 447 -44.83 -16.56 -83.99
C GLY A 447 -43.59 -16.12 -83.21
N ARG A 448 -43.62 -14.90 -82.66
CA ARG A 448 -42.53 -14.33 -81.83
C ARG A 448 -42.42 -14.99 -80.45
N PHE A 449 -43.51 -15.64 -80.03
CA PHE A 449 -43.63 -16.32 -78.75
C PHE A 449 -42.73 -17.56 -78.65
N GLN A 450 -42.68 -18.41 -79.68
CA GLN A 450 -41.87 -19.65 -79.63
C GLN A 450 -40.36 -19.34 -79.58
N GLU A 451 -39.95 -18.26 -80.23
CA GLU A 451 -38.57 -17.78 -80.21
C GLU A 451 -38.14 -17.29 -78.82
N LEU A 452 -39.00 -16.54 -78.12
CA LEU A 452 -38.75 -16.11 -76.73
C LEU A 452 -38.70 -17.28 -75.73
N LEU A 453 -39.57 -18.28 -75.89
CA LEU A 453 -39.57 -19.46 -75.01
C LEU A 453 -38.35 -20.36 -75.18
N THR A 454 -37.68 -20.30 -76.33
CA THR A 454 -36.49 -21.10 -76.62
C THR A 454 -35.19 -20.37 -76.29
N GLN A 455 -35.26 -19.09 -75.90
CA GLN A 455 -34.08 -18.34 -75.47
C GLN A 455 -33.48 -18.94 -74.20
N PRO A 456 -32.18 -19.31 -74.21
CA PRO A 456 -31.51 -19.94 -73.07
C PRO A 456 -31.60 -19.11 -71.78
N GLU A 457 -31.58 -17.78 -71.89
CA GLU A 457 -31.66 -16.88 -70.74
C GLU A 457 -33.03 -16.90 -70.07
N PHE A 458 -34.11 -16.93 -70.85
CA PHE A 458 -35.48 -17.01 -70.35
C PHE A 458 -35.76 -18.39 -69.73
N VAL A 459 -35.30 -19.47 -70.37
CA VAL A 459 -35.38 -20.85 -69.87
C VAL A 459 -34.55 -21.04 -68.59
N ALA A 460 -33.38 -20.42 -68.47
CA ALA A 460 -32.58 -20.48 -67.24
C ALA A 460 -33.25 -19.71 -66.10
N ALA A 461 -33.70 -18.47 -66.34
CA ALA A 461 -34.34 -17.63 -65.32
C ALA A 461 -35.60 -18.27 -64.74
N SER A 462 -36.37 -18.94 -65.59
CA SER A 462 -37.62 -19.57 -65.21
C SER A 462 -37.50 -20.83 -64.32
N LYS A 463 -36.31 -21.46 -64.25
CA LYS A 463 -36.03 -22.57 -63.32
C LYS A 463 -35.93 -22.11 -61.86
N ASP A 464 -35.62 -20.83 -61.66
CA ASP A 464 -35.46 -20.20 -60.34
C ASP A 464 -36.81 -19.71 -59.76
N PHE A 465 -37.91 -19.83 -60.50
CA PHE A 465 -39.25 -19.39 -60.12
C PHE A 465 -40.25 -20.57 -60.09
N PRO A 466 -41.44 -20.42 -59.48
CA PRO A 466 -42.33 -21.53 -59.10
C PRO A 466 -42.81 -22.47 -60.22
N GLY A 467 -42.44 -22.24 -61.49
CA GLY A 467 -42.61 -23.19 -62.58
C GLY A 467 -44.04 -23.43 -63.06
N TRP A 468 -45.07 -23.00 -62.33
CA TRP A 468 -46.48 -23.18 -62.73
C TRP A 468 -46.87 -22.38 -63.97
N GLU A 469 -46.20 -21.25 -64.20
CA GLU A 469 -46.43 -20.34 -65.35
C GLU A 469 -46.03 -21.02 -66.66
N TRP A 470 -45.08 -21.97 -66.60
CA TRP A 470 -44.48 -22.58 -67.78
C TRP A 470 -45.39 -23.51 -68.56
N PRO A 471 -46.01 -24.53 -67.93
CA PRO A 471 -46.98 -25.38 -68.61
C PRO A 471 -48.13 -24.56 -69.20
N LEU A 472 -48.57 -23.51 -68.48
CA LEU A 472 -49.64 -22.62 -68.93
C LEU A 472 -49.23 -21.82 -70.17
N LEU A 473 -48.04 -21.20 -70.18
CA LEU A 473 -47.54 -20.46 -71.34
C LEU A 473 -47.34 -21.38 -72.55
N HIS A 474 -46.73 -22.55 -72.35
CA HIS A 474 -46.57 -23.54 -73.41
C HIS A 474 -47.92 -24.00 -73.98
N ALA A 475 -48.92 -24.26 -73.13
CA ALA A 475 -50.26 -24.63 -73.57
C ALA A 475 -50.99 -23.49 -74.31
N LEU A 476 -50.82 -22.23 -73.88
CA LEU A 476 -51.46 -21.06 -74.50
C LEU A 476 -50.92 -20.73 -75.89
N ALA A 477 -49.71 -21.16 -76.20
CA ALA A 477 -49.10 -20.91 -77.50
C ALA A 477 -48.93 -22.14 -78.38
N ASP A 478 -49.28 -23.30 -77.85
CA ASP A 478 -49.52 -24.47 -78.67
C ASP A 478 -50.71 -24.18 -79.59
N ARG A 479 -50.40 -23.80 -80.83
CA ARG A 479 -51.38 -23.53 -81.89
C ARG A 479 -51.87 -24.81 -82.57
N SER A 480 -51.61 -26.00 -82.01
CA SER A 480 -52.18 -27.26 -82.51
C SER A 480 -53.72 -27.28 -82.45
N LEU A 481 -54.34 -26.41 -81.65
CA LEU A 481 -55.78 -26.15 -81.65
C LEU A 481 -56.09 -24.81 -82.34
N ALA A 482 -56.26 -24.84 -83.66
CA ALA A 482 -56.90 -23.75 -84.37
C ALA A 482 -58.42 -23.81 -84.13
N ALA A 483 -58.95 -22.96 -83.24
CA ALA A 483 -60.39 -22.77 -83.12
C ALA A 483 -60.90 -21.87 -84.24
N TRP A 484 -61.57 -22.46 -85.24
CA TRP A 484 -62.24 -21.73 -86.31
C TRP A 484 -63.65 -21.35 -85.84
N PRO A 485 -63.98 -20.07 -85.61
CA PRO A 485 -65.26 -19.68 -85.01
C PRO A 485 -66.46 -19.75 -85.96
N ALA A 486 -66.31 -20.31 -87.16
CA ALA A 486 -67.20 -20.03 -88.28
C ALA A 486 -68.33 -21.05 -88.53
N HIS A 487 -68.56 -22.04 -87.66
CA HIS A 487 -69.53 -23.11 -87.97
C HIS A 487 -70.50 -23.39 -86.80
N VAL A 488 -71.81 -23.23 -87.07
CA VAL A 488 -72.91 -23.42 -86.12
C VAL A 488 -73.61 -24.78 -86.33
N GLY A 489 -72.86 -25.81 -86.75
CA GLY A 489 -73.40 -27.15 -87.02
C GLY A 489 -72.35 -28.25 -86.95
N GLY A 490 -72.79 -29.50 -86.82
CA GLY A 490 -71.91 -30.66 -86.67
C GLY A 490 -70.98 -30.84 -87.88
N VAL A 491 -69.67 -30.78 -87.63
CA VAL A 491 -68.63 -30.95 -88.65
C VAL A 491 -68.47 -32.44 -88.94
N THR A 492 -68.71 -32.85 -90.19
CA THR A 492 -68.63 -34.28 -90.60
C THR A 492 -67.34 -34.62 -91.37
N ALA A 493 -66.58 -33.62 -91.83
CA ALA A 493 -65.25 -33.81 -92.40
C ALA A 493 -64.43 -32.51 -92.35
N VAL A 494 -63.11 -32.64 -92.24
CA VAL A 494 -62.14 -31.54 -92.29
C VAL A 494 -61.05 -31.91 -93.29
N ALA A 495 -60.70 -31.00 -94.19
CA ALA A 495 -59.54 -31.11 -95.06
C ALA A 495 -58.58 -29.97 -94.76
N ALA A 496 -57.30 -30.30 -94.55
CA ALA A 496 -56.23 -29.34 -94.32
C ALA A 496 -55.06 -29.66 -95.25
N THR A 497 -54.46 -28.62 -95.82
CA THR A 497 -53.21 -28.73 -96.59
C THR A 497 -52.07 -28.14 -95.77
N ARG A 498 -50.90 -28.79 -95.82
CA ARG A 498 -49.67 -28.26 -95.23
C ARG A 498 -49.00 -27.34 -96.25
N ASP A 499 -48.98 -26.06 -95.94
CA ASP A 499 -47.86 -25.17 -96.27
C ASP A 499 -47.32 -24.58 -94.98
#